data_AF-A0A9P6ZJI6-F1
#
_entry.id   AF-A0A9P6ZJI6-F1
#
_cell.length_a   1.000
_cell.length_b   1.000
_cell.length_c   1.000
_cell.angle_alpha   90.00
_cell.angle_beta   90.00
_cell.angle_gamma   90.00
#
_symmetry.space_group_name_H-M   'P 1'
#
loop_
_entity.id
_entity.type
_entity.pdbx_description
1 polymer ?
#
loop_
_entity_poly.entity_id
_entity_poly.type
_entity_poly.pdbx_seq_one_letter_code
_entity_poly.pdbx_strand_id
1 'polypeptide(L)' 'MARVAWRNTVDFGLPLLNNARCAQLWVEALGKKIAQGGLTKYTEGKIPPEVRSWREFVGWQA' A
#
# COMPACT_ATOMS: atom_id res chain seq x y z
N MET A 1 13.91 -3.49 14.85
CA MET A 1 12.80 -4.22 14.18
C MET A 1 11.56 -3.33 13.99
N ALA A 2 10.96 -2.74 15.03
CA ALA A 2 9.73 -1.92 14.87
C ALA A 2 9.85 -0.71 13.92
N ARG A 3 10.92 0.10 13.99
CA ARG A 3 11.08 1.32 13.15
C ARG A 3 11.01 1.08 11.64
N VAL A 4 11.47 -0.09 11.18
CA VAL A 4 11.53 -0.42 9.74
C VAL A 4 10.14 -0.66 9.19
N ALA A 5 9.29 -1.39 9.92
CA ALA A 5 7.91 -1.64 9.50
C ALA A 5 7.13 -0.32 9.37
N TRP A 6 7.28 0.60 10.32
CA TRP A 6 6.61 1.91 10.28
C TRP A 6 7.04 2.77 9.10
N ARG A 7 8.35 2.85 8.82
CA ARG A 7 8.88 3.58 7.66
C ARG A 7 8.37 2.99 6.36
N ASN A 8 8.55 1.69 6.16
CA ASN A 8 8.13 1.02 4.93
C ASN A 8 6.62 1.19 4.68
N THR A 9 5.82 1.14 5.74
CA THR A 9 4.37 1.27 5.58
C THR A 9 3.97 2.68 5.10
N VAL A 10 4.66 3.72 5.58
CA VAL A 10 4.49 5.10 5.10
C VAL A 10 5.00 5.25 3.67
N ASP A 11 6.17 4.69 3.36
CA ASP A 11 6.80 4.79 2.04
C ASP A 11 5.96 4.13 0.94
N PHE A 12 5.32 2.98 1.24
CA PHE A 12 4.49 2.24 0.29
C PHE A 12 2.99 2.55 0.40
N GLY A 13 2.60 3.51 1.25
CA GLY A 13 1.19 3.88 1.43
C GLY A 13 0.31 2.73 1.94
N LEU A 14 0.89 1.76 2.65
CA LEU A 14 0.14 0.67 3.24
C LEU A 14 -0.49 1.14 4.58
N PRO A 15 -1.62 0.56 5.02
CA PRO A 15 -2.18 0.86 6.34
C PRO A 15 -1.44 0.06 7.42
N LEU A 16 -0.69 0.73 8.31
CA LEU A 16 -0.13 0.09 9.51
C LEU A 16 -1.11 0.20 10.67
N LEU A 17 -1.90 -0.86 10.88
CA LEU A 17 -2.92 -0.90 11.92
C LEU A 17 -2.33 -1.53 13.19
N ASN A 18 -2.00 -0.69 14.17
CA ASN A 18 -1.48 -1.12 15.48
C ASN A 18 -2.57 -1.20 16.57
N ASN A 19 -3.80 -0.78 16.26
CA ASN A 19 -4.96 -0.77 17.16
C ASN A 19 -6.11 -1.56 16.51
N ALA A 20 -6.71 -2.47 17.26
CA ALA A 20 -7.79 -3.34 16.78
C ALA A 20 -9.03 -2.55 16.29
N ARG A 21 -9.38 -1.45 16.96
CA ARG A 21 -10.52 -0.60 16.55
C ARG A 21 -10.26 0.07 15.20
N CYS A 22 -9.03 0.52 14.95
CA CYS A 22 -8.65 1.09 13.66
C CYS A 22 -8.73 0.04 12.55
N ALA A 23 -8.40 -1.23 12.84
CA ALA A 23 -8.53 -2.31 11.88
C ALA A 23 -9.98 -2.58 11.48
N GLN A 24 -10.91 -2.60 12.45
CA GLN A 24 -12.33 -2.74 12.18
C GLN A 24 -12.85 -1.61 11.28
N LEU A 25 -12.57 -0.36 11.66
CA LEU A 25 -12.98 0.81 10.87
C LEU A 25 -12.38 0.82 9.46
N TRP A 26 -11.12 0.37 9.32
CA TRP A 26 -10.47 0.25 8.02
C TRP A 26 -11.18 -0.75 7.11
N VAL A 27 -11.53 -1.93 7.63
CA VAL A 27 -12.24 -2.96 6.87
C VAL A 27 -13.63 -2.48 6.46
N GLU A 28 -14.37 -1.82 7.37
CA GLU A 28 -15.68 -1.25 7.07
C GLU A 28 -15.62 -0.17 5.97
N ALA A 29 -14.64 0.74 6.08
CA ALA A 29 -14.42 1.79 5.08
C ALA A 29 -13.97 1.21 3.73
N LEU A 30 -13.11 0.18 3.75
CA LEU A 30 -12.66 -0.52 2.57
C LEU A 30 -13.84 -1.19 1.85
N GLY A 31 -14.72 -1.89 2.57
CA GLY A 31 -15.92 -2.49 1.99
C GLY A 31 -16.81 -1.46 1.28
N LYS A 32 -17.03 -0.30 1.90
CA LYS A 32 -17.79 0.81 1.29
C LYS A 32 -17.10 1.33 0.01
N LYS A 33 -15.78 1.47 0.02
CA LYS A 33 -15.00 1.96 -1.13
C LYS A 33 -14.95 0.96 -2.29
N ILE A 34 -14.90 -0.33 -1.99
CA ILE A 34 -14.99 -1.39 -3.00
C ILE A 34 -16.37 -1.37 -3.68
N ALA A 35 -17.45 -1.23 -2.90
CA ALA A 35 -18.81 -1.13 -3.44
C ALA A 35 -19.01 0.09 -4.37
N GLN A 36 -18.25 1.16 -4.17
CA GLN A 36 -18.24 2.35 -5.04
C GLN A 36 -17.38 2.17 -6.31
N GLY A 37 -16.79 1.00 -6.55
CA GLY A 37 -15.90 0.74 -7.68
C GLY A 37 -14.49 1.28 -7.48
N GLY A 38 -14.05 1.50 -6.23
CA GLY A 38 -12.69 1.99 -5.93
C GLY A 38 -11.57 1.06 -6.41
N LEU A 39 -11.88 -0.21 -6.70
CA LEU A 39 -10.95 -1.19 -7.27
C LEU A 39 -11.20 -1.50 -8.75
N THR A 40 -12.17 -0.87 -9.41
CA THR A 40 -12.53 -1.19 -10.81
C THR A 40 -11.38 -0.98 -11.80
N LYS A 41 -10.45 -0.07 -11.48
CA LYS A 41 -9.25 0.19 -12.30
C LYS A 41 -8.04 -0.68 -11.92
N TYR A 42 -8.12 -1.40 -10.80
CA TYR A 42 -7.08 -2.27 -10.32
C TYR A 42 -7.22 -3.64 -11.00
N THR A 43 -6.11 -4.14 -11.55
CA THR A 43 -6.02 -5.49 -12.10
C THR A 43 -4.82 -6.14 -11.44
N GLU A 44 -5.05 -7.25 -10.74
CA GLU A 44 -3.96 -7.98 -10.08
C GLU A 44 -2.88 -8.38 -11.09
N GLY A 45 -1.61 -8.17 -10.73
CA GLY A 45 -0.46 -8.42 -11.62
C GLY A 45 -0.18 -7.32 -12.65
N LYS A 46 -1.06 -6.32 -12.83
CA LYS A 46 -0.81 -5.17 -13.70
C LYS A 46 -0.04 -4.09 -12.93
N ILE A 47 1.28 -4.06 -13.14
CA ILE A 47 2.14 -3.00 -12.61
C ILE A 47 1.95 -1.74 -13.46
N PRO A 48 1.56 -0.58 -12.88
CA PRO A 48 1.45 0.66 -13.63
C PRO A 48 2.81 1.10 -14.21
N PRO A 49 2.86 1.71 -15.41
CA PRO A 49 4.11 2.08 -16.07
C PRO A 49 4.93 3.12 -15.30
N GLU A 50 4.31 3.90 -14.40
CA GLU A 50 4.98 4.83 -13.50
C GLU A 50 5.75 4.13 -12.37
N VAL A 51 5.42 2.88 -12.06
CA VAL A 51 6.09 2.11 -11.02
C VAL A 51 7.33 1.45 -11.60
N ARG A 52 8.51 1.89 -11.16
CA ARG A 52 9.80 1.32 -11.53
C ARG A 52 10.42 0.53 -10.38
N SER A 53 11.37 -0.34 -10.69
CA SER A 53 12.09 -1.07 -9.65
C SER A 53 12.97 -0.14 -8.82
N TRP A 54 13.18 -0.45 -7.54
CA TRP A 54 14.00 0.39 -6.64
C TRP A 54 15.40 0.67 -7.21
N ARG A 55 16.02 -0.32 -7.87
CA ARG A 55 17.33 -0.20 -8.51
C ARG A 55 17.37 0.87 -9.61
N GLU A 56 16.25 1.09 -10.31
CA GLU A 56 16.15 2.15 -11.33
C GLU A 56 16.05 3.54 -10.71
N PHE A 57 15.55 3.65 -9.47
CA PHE A 57 15.46 4.92 -8.75
C PHE A 57 16.77 5.31 -8.08
N VAL A 58 17.43 4.37 -7.40
CA VAL A 58 18.67 4.68 -6.66
C VAL A 58 19.91 4.72 -7.55
N GLY A 59 19.81 4.22 -8.79
CA GLY A 59 20.98 3.91 -9.61
C GLY A 59 21.72 2.71 -9.02
N TRP A 60 22.22 1.83 -9.87
CA TRP A 60 23.03 0.71 -9.43
C TRP A 60 24.22 1.24 -8.59
N GLN A 61 24.33 0.83 -7.33
CA GLN A 61 25.58 0.91 -6.58
C GLN A 61 26.23 -0.47 -6.61
N ALA A 62 27.47 -0.49 -7.08
CA ALA A 62 28.33 -1.66 -7.25
C ALA A 62 28.52 -2.46 -5.95
#